data_AF-A0A1F8NMA7-F1
#
_entry.id   AF-A0A1F8NMA7-F1
#
_cell.length_a   1.000
_cell.length_b   1.000
_cell.length_c   1.000
_cell.angle_alpha   90.00
_cell.angle_beta   90.00
_cell.angle_gamma   90.00
#
_symmetry.space_group_name_H-M   'P 1'
#
loop_
_entity.id
_entity.type
_entity.pdbx_description
1 polymer ?
#
loop_
_entity_poly.entity_id
_entity_poly.type
_entity_poly.pdbx_seq_one_letter_code
_entity_poly.pdbx_strand_id
1 'polypeptide(L)' 'MQTRTGNWKTTAIVVGAVAGALTGVAAALMLVRRSERSGESLSVSTGEGLRLGLLVIGLLREVAALPDRGES' A
#
# COMPACT_ATOMS: atom_id res chain seq x y z
N MET A 1 -29.54 13.31 -20.97
CA MET A 1 -29.09 12.26 -20.03
C MET A 1 -27.58 12.40 -19.88
N GLN A 2 -27.11 13.10 -18.85
CA GLN A 2 -25.69 13.46 -18.69
C GLN A 2 -24.98 12.31 -17.96
N THR A 3 -24.26 11.48 -18.71
CA THR A 3 -23.49 10.37 -18.16
C THR A 3 -22.27 10.91 -17.42
N ARG A 4 -22.36 10.84 -16.09
CA ARG A 4 -21.39 11.13 -15.02
C ARG A 4 -19.90 10.96 -15.39
N THR A 5 -19.27 11.97 -16.03
CA THR A 5 -17.82 11.98 -16.33
C THR A 5 -16.91 12.22 -15.12
N GLY A 6 -17.47 12.44 -13.92
CA GLY A 6 -16.72 12.84 -12.72
C GLY A 6 -16.34 11.72 -11.74
N ASN A 7 -16.75 10.45 -11.95
CA ASN A 7 -16.72 9.47 -10.88
C ASN A 7 -15.50 8.52 -10.87
N TRP A 8 -14.89 8.23 -12.02
CA TRP A 8 -13.87 7.18 -12.11
C TRP A 8 -12.58 7.52 -11.34
N LYS A 9 -12.16 8.80 -11.34
CA LYS A 9 -11.01 9.28 -10.56
C LYS A 9 -11.25 9.10 -9.07
N THR A 10 -12.43 9.52 -8.60
CA THR A 10 -12.84 9.37 -7.20
C THR A 10 -12.95 7.90 -6.82
N THR A 11 -13.57 7.07 -7.67
CA THR A 11 -13.66 5.63 -7.46
C THR A 11 -12.28 4.98 -7.37
N ALA A 12 -11.35 5.32 -8.27
CA ALA A 12 -9.99 4.77 -8.25
C ALA A 12 -9.25 5.15 -6.97
N ILE A 13 -9.34 6.40 -6.52
CA ILE A 13 -8.73 6.86 -5.27
C ILE A 13 -9.32 6.14 -4.08
N VAL A 14 -10.65 6.04 -3.99
CA VAL A 14 -11.34 5.39 -2.87
C VAL A 14 -11.02 3.90 -2.83
N VAL A 15 -11.08 3.21 -3.97
CA VAL A 15 -10.75 1.78 -4.07
C VAL A 15 -9.29 1.54 -3.69
N GLY A 16 -8.36 2.35 -4.21
CA GLY A 16 -6.94 2.26 -3.89
C GLY A 16 -6.66 2.49 -2.41
N ALA A 17 -7.31 3.51 -1.80
CA ALA A 17 -7.17 3.82 -0.38
C ALA A 17 -7.68 2.66 0.50
N VAL A 18 -8.87 2.12 0.20
CA VAL A 18 -9.45 1.01 0.95
C VAL A 18 -8.58 -0.24 0.81
N ALA A 19 -8.15 -0.59 -0.42
CA ALA A 19 -7.30 -1.74 -0.66
C ALA A 19 -5.93 -1.62 0.06
N GLY A 20 -5.32 -0.44 0.00
CA GLY A 20 -4.06 -0.14 0.70
C GLY A 20 -4.20 -0.25 2.22
N ALA A 21 -5.27 0.32 2.78
CA ALA A 21 -5.54 0.23 4.21
C ALA A 21 -5.76 -1.22 4.67
N LEU A 22 -6.56 -2.00 3.94
CA LEU A 22 -6.78 -3.42 4.24
C LEU A 22 -5.47 -4.23 4.19
N THR A 23 -4.61 -3.93 3.21
CA THR A 23 -3.30 -4.57 3.07
C THR A 23 -2.38 -4.22 4.25
N GLY A 24 -2.35 -2.95 4.66
CA GLY A 24 -1.60 -2.49 5.82
C GLY A 24 -2.06 -3.15 7.13
N VAL A 25 -3.38 -3.26 7.33
CA VAL A 25 -3.96 -3.98 8.48
C VAL A 25 -3.56 -5.45 8.47
N ALA A 26 -3.65 -6.12 7.31
CA ALA A 26 -3.24 -7.53 7.20
C ALA A 26 -1.77 -7.73 7.54
N ALA A 27 -0.88 -6.85 7.05
CA ALA A 27 0.54 -6.88 7.38
C ALA A 27 0.81 -6.69 8.88
N ALA A 28 0.13 -5.73 9.52
CA ALA A 28 0.23 -5.50 10.96
C ALA A 28 -0.24 -6.73 11.76
N LEU A 29 -1.35 -7.36 11.36
CA LEU A 29 -1.85 -8.56 12.01
C LEU A 29 -0.89 -9.75 11.87
N MET A 30 -0.26 -9.92 10.70
CA MET A 30 0.78 -10.94 10.51
C MET A 30 1.97 -10.70 11.44
N LEU A 31 2.37 -9.44 11.61
CA LEU A 31 3.48 -9.05 12.48
C LEU A 31 3.18 -9.35 13.96
N VAL A 32 1.98 -9.00 14.44
CA VAL A 32 1.53 -9.32 15.81
C VAL A 32 1.51 -10.84 16.02
N ARG A 33 0.90 -11.59 15.11
CA ARG A 33 0.85 -13.06 15.19
C ARG A 33 2.22 -13.70 15.19
N ARG A 34 3.18 -13.13 14.47
CA ARG A 34 4.58 -13.59 14.46
C ARG A 34 5.21 -13.40 15.85
N SER A 35 5.04 -12.22 16.45
CA SER A 35 5.54 -11.94 17.80
C SER A 35 4.91 -12.89 18.83
N GLU A 36 3.60 -13.11 18.78
CA GLU A 36 2.90 -14.07 19.65
C GLU A 36 3.41 -15.51 19.51
N ARG A 37 3.66 -15.97 18.27
CA ARG A 37 4.16 -17.34 18.02
C ARG A 37 5.62 -17.54 18.39
N SER A 38 6.45 -16.51 18.21
CA SER A 38 7.87 -16.58 18.54
C SER A 38 8.15 -16.35 20.02
N GLY A 39 7.16 -15.88 20.80
CA GLY A 39 7.34 -15.52 22.21
C GLY A 39 8.30 -14.33 22.42
N GLU A 40 8.71 -13.69 21.32
CA GLU A 40 9.65 -12.60 21.29
C GLU A 40 8.86 -11.29 21.25
N SER A 41 9.31 -10.29 22.02
CA SER A 41 8.70 -8.96 22.00
C SER A 41 8.68 -8.41 20.58
N LEU A 42 7.67 -7.63 20.23
CA LEU A 42 7.55 -6.99 18.93
C LEU A 42 8.73 -6.02 18.73
N SER A 43 9.82 -6.55 18.17
CA SER A 43 11.08 -5.87 17.93
C SER A 43 11.22 -5.68 16.43
N VAL A 44 10.85 -4.49 15.96
CA VAL A 44 11.22 -4.02 14.62
C VAL A 44 12.42 -3.12 14.83
N SER A 45 13.59 -3.54 14.32
CA SER A 45 14.77 -2.68 14.38
C SER A 45 14.57 -1.44 13.50
N THR A 46 15.25 -0.34 13.84
CA THR A 46 15.24 0.89 13.02
C THR A 46 15.64 0.60 11.57
N GLY A 47 16.58 -0.33 11.36
CA GLY A 47 17.01 -0.77 10.03
C GLY A 47 15.91 -1.51 9.25
N GLU A 48 15.15 -2.40 9.90
CA GLU A 48 14.01 -3.08 9.27
C GLU A 48 12.87 -2.12 8.95
N GLY A 49 12.55 -1.20 9.87
CA GLY A 49 11.55 -0.17 9.62
C GLY A 49 11.91 0.71 8.43
N LEU A 50 13.17 1.14 8.33
CA LEU A 50 13.66 1.90 7.19
C LEU A 50 13.60 1.09 5.89
N ARG A 51 14.03 -0.18 5.91
CA ARG A 51 13.97 -1.05 4.73
C ARG A 51 12.53 -1.26 4.24
N LEU A 52 11.59 -1.49 5.15
CA LEU A 52 10.17 -1.60 4.83
C LEU A 52 9.63 -0.30 4.22
N GLY A 53 9.98 0.86 4.79
CA GLY A 53 9.61 2.16 4.24
C GLY A 53 10.14 2.36 2.82
N LEU A 54 11.42 2.03 2.58
CA LEU A 54 12.04 2.10 1.26
C LEU A 54 11.35 1.19 0.23
N LEU A 55 10.87 0.01 0.63
CA LEU A 55 10.10 -0.86 -0.26
C LEU A 55 8.78 -0.21 -0.69
N VAL A 56 8.05 0.41 0.25
CA VAL A 56 6.81 1.15 -0.06
C VAL A 56 7.09 2.31 -1.00
N ILE A 57 8.16 3.08 -0.76
CA ILE A 57 8.59 4.16 -1.66
C ILE A 57 8.95 3.64 -3.04
N GLY A 58 9.65 2.49 -3.12
CA GLY A 58 9.99 1.83 -4.38
C GLY A 58 8.75 1.49 -5.21
N LEU A 59 7.72 0.92 -4.56
CA LEU A 59 6.44 0.63 -5.20
C LEU A 59 5.76 1.90 -5.74
N LEU A 60 5.69 2.96 -4.92
CA LEU A 60 5.09 4.23 -5.35
C LEU A 60 5.83 4.83 -6.54
N ARG A 61 7.17 4.73 -6.56
CA ARG A 61 7.99 5.17 -7.68
C ARG A 61 7.69 4.36 -8.94
N GLU A 62 7.57 3.04 -8.85
CA GLU A 62 7.22 2.20 -10.01
C GLU A 62 5.85 2.56 -10.58
N VAL A 63 4.85 2.76 -9.73
CA VAL A 63 3.52 3.22 -10.16
C VAL A 63 3.59 4.58 -10.86
N ALA A 64 4.38 5.52 -10.34
CA ALA A 64 4.59 6.83 -10.96
C ALA A 64 5.37 6.79 -12.27
N ALA A 65 6.19 5.74 -12.48
CA ALA A 65 6.98 5.55 -13.68
C ALA A 65 6.23 4.78 -14.79
N LEU A 66 5.01 4.29 -14.51
CA LEU A 66 4.19 3.63 -15.52
C LEU A 66 3.90 4.61 -16.67
N PRO A 67 4.20 4.25 -17.93
CA PRO A 67 3.95 5.12 -19.06
C PRO A 67 2.45 5.34 -19.24
N ASP A 68 2.06 6.60 -19.40
CA ASP A 68 0.69 6.97 -19.69
C ASP A 68 0.38 6.49 -21.12
N ARG A 69 -0.52 5.50 -21.25
CA ARG A 69 -0.90 4.93 -22.54
C ARG A 69 -1.82 5.91 -23.27
N GLY A 70 -1.23 6.99 -23.78
CA GLY A 70 -1.90 8.07 -24.51
C GLY A 70 -1.12 8.61 -25.70
N GLU A 71 0.05 8.05 -26.04
CA GLU A 71 0.82 8.45 -27.23
C GLU A 71 0.85 7.30 -28.24
N SER A 72 0.09 7.47 -29.33
CA SER A 72 0.09 6.65 -30.53
C SER A 72 0.16 7.55 -31.75
#